data_AF-A0A946L1I8-F1
#
_entry.id   AF-A0A946L1I8-F1
#
_cell.length_a   1.000
_cell.length_b   1.000
_cell.length_c   1.000
_cell.angle_alpha   90.00
_cell.angle_beta   90.00
_cell.angle_gamma   90.00
#
_symmetry.space_group_name_H-M   'P 1'
#
loop_
_entity.id
_entity.type
_entity.pdbx_description
1 polymer ?
#
loop_
_entity_poly.entity_id
_entity_poly.type
_entity_poly.pdbx_seq_one_letter_code
_entity_poly.pdbx_strand_id
1 'polypeptide(L)'
;LDYEDLFRVVLDVTKSRQELLKSFRQMIFNIATHNRDDHSKNFAFFWSQPERGWRLTPAYDLMFSNGIHGEHTMTVAGEGRQPAKSHIMQLAKQFSVETEAKQYLDQVGAVVQNWKQYAEQAEVSVASRGLFERFPVS
;
A
#
# COMPACT_ATOMS: atom_id res chain seq x y z
N LEU A 1 14.25 2.55 -4.73
CA LEU A 1 13.61 1.23 -4.90
C LEU A 1 12.19 1.52 -5.33
N ASP A 2 11.69 0.87 -6.36
CA ASP A 2 10.31 1.05 -6.81
C ASP A 2 9.43 -0.10 -6.32
N TYR A 3 8.12 0.13 -6.19
CA TYR A 3 7.16 -0.93 -5.96
C TYR A 3 7.20 -2.01 -7.05
N GLU A 4 7.58 -1.66 -8.28
CA GLU A 4 7.91 -2.62 -9.33
C GLU A 4 8.95 -3.66 -8.88
N ASP A 5 10.01 -3.23 -8.21
CA ASP A 5 11.07 -4.11 -7.71
C ASP A 5 10.52 -5.06 -6.65
N LEU A 6 9.71 -4.53 -5.72
CA LEU A 6 9.04 -5.35 -4.70
C LEU A 6 8.13 -6.40 -5.34
N PHE A 7 7.31 -6.01 -6.30
CA PHE A 7 6.36 -6.91 -6.95
C PHE A 7 7.05 -8.05 -7.71
N ARG A 8 8.19 -7.76 -8.34
CA ARG A 8 9.05 -8.80 -8.93
C ARG A 8 9.55 -9.78 -7.87
N VAL A 9 10.06 -9.28 -6.74
CA VAL A 9 10.51 -10.14 -5.63
C VAL A 9 9.35 -10.98 -5.07
N VAL A 10 8.17 -10.40 -4.88
CA VAL A 10 6.98 -11.12 -4.41
C VAL A 10 6.63 -12.26 -5.37
N LEU A 11 6.56 -11.97 -6.68
CA LEU A 11 6.31 -13.01 -7.68
C LEU A 11 7.44 -14.05 -7.69
N ASP A 12 8.69 -13.65 -7.53
CA ASP A 12 9.81 -14.57 -7.57
C ASP A 12 9.88 -15.51 -6.39
N VAL A 13 9.57 -15.03 -5.19
CA VAL A 13 9.58 -15.82 -3.96
C VAL A 13 8.34 -16.70 -3.85
N THR A 14 7.16 -16.13 -4.12
CA THR A 14 5.89 -16.81 -3.84
C THR A 14 5.33 -17.58 -5.04
N LYS A 15 5.75 -17.21 -6.26
CA LYS A 15 5.18 -17.68 -7.53
C LYS A 15 3.64 -17.56 -7.57
N SER A 16 3.09 -16.58 -6.83
CA SER A 16 1.66 -16.46 -6.58
C SER A 16 1.12 -15.09 -6.96
N ARG A 17 0.15 -15.08 -7.89
CA ARG A 17 -0.61 -13.89 -8.23
C ARG A 17 -1.39 -13.35 -7.03
N GLN A 18 -1.85 -14.21 -6.13
CA GLN A 18 -2.59 -13.76 -4.94
C GLN A 18 -1.70 -12.97 -3.99
N GLU A 19 -0.44 -13.38 -3.81
CA GLU A 19 0.52 -12.64 -2.97
C GLU A 19 0.90 -11.30 -3.63
N LEU A 20 1.08 -11.28 -4.96
CA LEU A 20 1.22 -10.03 -5.71
C LEU A 20 0.06 -9.07 -5.43
N LEU A 21 -1.19 -9.54 -5.55
CA LEU A 21 -2.38 -8.71 -5.31
C LEU A 21 -2.45 -8.17 -3.88
N LYS A 22 -2.03 -8.95 -2.87
CA LYS A 22 -1.93 -8.47 -1.48
C LYS A 22 -0.93 -7.32 -1.37
N SER A 23 0.27 -7.46 -1.94
CA SER A 23 1.26 -6.38 -1.93
C SER A 23 0.79 -5.14 -2.69
N PHE A 24 0.07 -5.31 -3.82
CA PHE A 24 -0.54 -4.22 -4.57
C PHE A 24 -1.58 -3.46 -3.75
N ARG A 25 -2.42 -4.18 -3.02
CA ARG A 25 -3.42 -3.57 -2.13
C ARG A 25 -2.74 -2.80 -0.99
N GLN A 26 -1.64 -3.31 -0.44
CA GLN A 26 -0.88 -2.61 0.59
C GLN A 26 -0.20 -1.34 0.04
N MET A 27 0.34 -1.36 -1.19
CA MET A 27 0.83 -0.15 -1.87
C MET A 27 -0.26 0.92 -1.96
N ILE A 28 -1.45 0.56 -2.47
CA ILE A 28 -2.58 1.50 -2.61
C ILE A 28 -2.99 2.04 -1.25
N PHE A 29 -3.00 1.21 -0.20
CA PHE A 29 -3.27 1.64 1.15
C PHE A 29 -2.22 2.65 1.66
N ASN A 30 -0.94 2.39 1.46
CA ASN A 30 0.13 3.29 1.89
C ASN A 30 0.02 4.66 1.21
N ILE A 31 -0.24 4.69 -0.10
CA ILE A 31 -0.47 5.94 -0.85
C ILE A 31 -1.68 6.68 -0.27
N ALA A 32 -2.82 5.99 -0.14
CA ALA A 32 -4.07 6.59 0.32
C ALA A 32 -4.02 7.10 1.77
N THR A 33 -3.18 6.50 2.60
CA THR A 33 -2.99 6.84 4.01
C THR A 33 -1.77 7.72 4.26
N HIS A 34 -1.06 8.15 3.22
CA HIS A 34 0.18 8.91 3.40
C HIS A 34 1.19 8.18 4.31
N ASN A 35 1.24 6.85 4.24
CA ASN A 35 2.32 6.07 4.84
C ASN A 35 3.51 6.11 3.89
N ARG A 36 4.41 7.08 4.11
CA ARG A 36 5.64 7.25 3.33
C ARG A 36 6.85 6.52 3.88
N ASP A 37 6.73 5.87 5.05
CA ASP A 37 7.77 4.96 5.58
C ASP A 37 7.57 3.54 5.05
N ASP A 38 7.14 3.43 3.80
CA ASP A 38 6.77 2.20 3.12
C ASP A 38 7.98 1.46 2.54
N HIS A 39 9.01 1.28 3.35
CA HIS A 39 10.24 0.64 2.93
C HIS A 39 10.08 -0.87 2.70
N SER A 40 10.96 -1.48 1.91
CA SER A 40 10.91 -2.92 1.60
C SER A 40 10.95 -3.85 2.82
N LYS A 41 11.52 -3.43 3.95
CA LYS A 41 11.52 -4.21 5.20
C LYS A 41 10.12 -4.34 5.85
N ASN A 42 9.12 -3.60 5.37
CA ASN A 42 7.71 -3.73 5.77
C ASN A 42 6.98 -4.86 5.02
N PHE A 43 7.71 -5.62 4.20
CA PHE A 43 7.23 -6.77 3.48
C PHE A 43 8.08 -7.99 3.86
N ALA A 44 7.48 -8.91 4.61
CA ALA A 44 8.11 -10.15 5.03
C ALA A 44 7.40 -11.37 4.43
N PHE A 45 8.14 -12.46 4.32
CA PHE A 45 7.64 -13.73 3.81
C PHE A 45 7.75 -14.81 4.88
N PHE A 46 6.81 -15.75 4.88
CA PHE A 46 6.85 -16.94 5.71
C PHE A 46 6.54 -18.19 4.89
N TRP A 47 7.06 -19.33 5.35
CA TRP A 47 6.75 -20.62 4.73
C TRP A 47 5.41 -21.15 5.26
N SER A 48 4.43 -21.28 4.37
CA SER A 48 3.13 -21.87 4.68
C SER A 48 3.21 -23.39 4.53
N GLN A 49 3.14 -24.12 5.64
CA GLN A 49 3.09 -25.59 5.61
C GLN A 49 1.84 -26.14 4.90
N PRO A 50 0.62 -25.62 5.15
CA PRO A 50 -0.58 -26.12 4.47
C PRO A 50 -0.52 -26.01 2.95
N GLU A 51 0.11 -24.94 2.45
CA GLU A 51 0.17 -24.64 1.01
C GLU A 51 1.50 -25.00 0.37
N ARG A 52 2.47 -25.42 1.17
CA ARG A 52 3.82 -25.80 0.75
C ARG A 52 4.48 -24.73 -0.12
N GLY A 53 4.43 -23.48 0.34
CA GLY A 53 4.98 -22.34 -0.41
C GLY A 53 5.17 -21.10 0.45
N TRP A 54 5.96 -20.15 -0.08
CA TRP A 54 6.17 -18.84 0.55
C TRP A 54 4.95 -17.95 0.36
N ARG A 55 4.61 -17.21 1.42
CA ARG A 55 3.51 -16.23 1.43
C ARG A 55 3.96 -14.95 2.09
N LEU A 56 3.32 -13.83 1.73
CA LEU A 56 3.45 -12.60 2.48
C LEU A 56 2.84 -12.77 3.87
N THR A 57 3.50 -12.22 4.87
CA THR A 57 2.90 -12.01 6.18
C THR A 57 1.68 -11.06 6.06
N PRO A 58 0.78 -11.03 7.06
CA PRO A 58 -0.14 -9.92 7.19
C PRO A 58 0.62 -8.57 7.15
N ALA A 59 -0.01 -7.54 6.61
CA ALA A 59 0.57 -6.19 6.59
C ALA A 59 0.76 -5.68 8.03
N TYR A 60 1.88 -5.00 8.26
CA TYR A 60 2.24 -4.40 9.54
C TYR A 60 2.88 -3.03 9.30
N ASP A 61 3.07 -2.29 10.39
CA ASP A 61 3.66 -0.94 10.38
C ASP A 61 2.95 0.03 9.41
N LEU A 62 1.62 0.02 9.49
CA LEU A 62 0.74 0.83 8.67
C LEU A 62 0.40 2.13 9.40
N MET A 63 1.35 3.06 9.47
CA MET A 63 1.18 4.34 10.16
C MET A 63 1.40 5.52 9.22
N PHE A 64 0.69 6.63 9.47
CA PHE A 64 0.93 7.88 8.78
C PHE A 64 2.39 8.31 8.97
N SER A 65 3.05 8.70 7.88
CA SER A 65 4.42 9.21 7.92
C SER A 65 4.63 10.27 6.85
N ASN A 66 5.29 11.37 7.20
CA ASN A 66 5.63 12.39 6.20
C ASN A 66 6.76 11.94 5.26
N GLY A 67 7.46 10.86 5.60
CA GLY A 67 8.62 10.38 4.85
C GLY A 67 9.81 11.34 4.88
N ILE A 68 10.89 10.94 4.25
CA ILE A 68 12.08 11.77 4.09
C ILE A 68 11.83 12.71 2.89
N HIS A 69 12.05 14.02 3.09
CA HIS A 69 11.80 15.06 2.08
C HIS A 69 10.37 15.13 1.50
N GLY A 70 9.39 14.49 2.16
CA GLY A 70 8.02 14.41 1.67
C GLY A 70 7.80 13.34 0.61
N GLU A 71 8.64 12.31 0.55
CA GLU A 71 8.54 11.22 -0.42
C GLU A 71 8.32 9.87 0.27
N HIS A 72 7.58 9.00 -0.40
CA HIS A 72 7.52 7.58 -0.14
C HIS A 72 8.93 6.98 -0.24
N THR A 73 9.22 6.02 0.62
CA THR A 73 10.51 5.35 0.64
C THR A 73 10.67 4.44 -0.58
N MET A 74 9.56 3.89 -1.08
CA MET A 74 9.51 3.25 -2.39
C MET A 74 8.69 4.09 -3.37
N THR A 75 9.24 4.32 -4.56
CA THR A 75 8.53 5.03 -5.63
C THR A 75 7.44 4.15 -6.24
N VAL A 76 6.47 4.79 -6.89
CA VAL A 76 5.40 4.14 -7.65
C VAL A 76 5.57 4.55 -9.10
N ALA A 77 6.10 3.65 -9.93
CA ALA A 77 6.46 3.97 -11.32
C ALA A 77 7.36 5.23 -11.44
N GLY A 78 8.32 5.36 -10.52
CA GLY A 78 9.27 6.47 -10.46
C GLY A 78 8.79 7.74 -9.73
N GLU A 79 7.53 7.82 -9.32
CA GLU A 79 7.00 8.96 -8.54
C GLU A 79 7.02 8.64 -7.04
N GLY A 80 7.68 9.47 -6.23
CA GLY A 80 7.82 9.26 -4.78
C GLY A 80 7.08 10.30 -3.93
N ARG A 81 6.82 11.50 -4.44
CA ARG A 81 6.24 12.60 -3.66
C ARG A 81 4.72 12.53 -3.64
N GLN A 82 4.10 12.43 -4.81
CA GLN A 82 2.64 12.40 -4.94
C GLN A 82 2.21 11.38 -6.01
N PRO A 83 2.28 10.07 -5.71
CA PRO A 83 1.78 9.03 -6.62
C PRO A 83 0.31 9.20 -6.97
N ALA A 84 0.04 9.68 -8.19
CA ALA A 84 -1.31 9.72 -8.75
C ALA A 84 -1.82 8.35 -9.24
N LYS A 85 -3.14 8.26 -9.47
CA LYS A 85 -3.80 7.08 -10.06
C LYS A 85 -3.14 6.58 -11.35
N SER A 86 -2.61 7.47 -12.18
CA SER A 86 -1.89 7.11 -13.41
C SER A 86 -0.68 6.21 -13.13
N HIS A 87 0.11 6.51 -12.10
CA HIS A 87 1.29 5.73 -11.72
C HIS A 87 0.90 4.34 -11.21
N ILE A 88 -0.16 4.27 -10.39
CA ILE A 88 -0.71 3.00 -9.91
C ILE A 88 -1.19 2.15 -11.10
N MET A 89 -1.90 2.75 -12.06
CA MET A 89 -2.39 2.05 -13.24
C MET A 89 -1.27 1.63 -14.20
N GLN A 90 -0.16 2.37 -14.25
CA GLN A 90 1.02 1.99 -15.02
C GLN A 90 1.63 0.68 -14.48
N LEU A 91 1.86 0.60 -13.16
CA LEU A 91 2.30 -0.66 -12.54
C LEU A 91 1.25 -1.75 -12.72
N ALA A 92 -0.04 -1.44 -12.53
CA ALA A 92 -1.09 -2.44 -12.66
C ALA A 92 -1.12 -3.08 -14.06
N LYS A 93 -0.90 -2.28 -15.11
CA LYS A 93 -0.77 -2.77 -16.49
C LYS A 93 0.46 -3.65 -16.68
N GLN A 94 1.59 -3.26 -16.12
CA GLN A 94 2.83 -4.05 -16.20
C GLN A 94 2.69 -5.45 -15.59
N PHE A 95 1.89 -5.58 -14.53
CA PHE A 95 1.67 -6.84 -13.84
C PHE A 95 0.34 -7.53 -14.19
N SER A 96 -0.43 -7.02 -15.17
CA SER A 96 -1.74 -7.55 -15.59
C SER A 96 -2.76 -7.68 -14.43
N VAL A 97 -2.90 -6.62 -13.65
CA VAL A 97 -3.79 -6.53 -12.47
C VAL A 97 -4.68 -5.27 -12.47
N GLU A 98 -4.98 -4.71 -13.64
CA GLU A 98 -5.72 -3.44 -13.78
C GLU A 98 -7.13 -3.49 -13.18
N THR A 99 -7.80 -4.64 -13.31
CA THR A 99 -9.15 -4.84 -12.76
C THR A 99 -9.12 -4.79 -11.24
N GLU A 100 -8.20 -5.51 -10.62
CA GLU A 100 -8.03 -5.53 -9.16
C GLU A 100 -7.54 -4.19 -8.63
N ALA A 101 -6.60 -3.53 -9.32
CA ALA A 101 -6.11 -2.21 -8.92
C ALA A 101 -7.24 -1.17 -8.86
N LYS A 102 -8.17 -1.18 -9.83
CA LYS A 102 -9.36 -0.32 -9.80
C LYS A 102 -10.26 -0.65 -8.61
N GLN A 103 -10.53 -1.93 -8.38
CA GLN A 103 -11.35 -2.36 -7.23
C GLN A 103 -10.72 -1.95 -5.89
N TYR A 104 -9.39 -2.06 -5.76
CA TYR A 104 -8.69 -1.67 -4.55
C TYR A 104 -8.65 -0.15 -4.35
N LEU A 105 -8.50 0.64 -5.42
CA LEU A 105 -8.64 2.10 -5.34
C LEU A 105 -10.00 2.50 -4.79
N ASP A 106 -11.08 1.89 -5.30
CA ASP A 106 -12.44 2.19 -4.85
C ASP A 106 -12.66 1.74 -3.39
N GLN A 107 -12.25 0.51 -3.04
CA GLN A 107 -12.41 -0.02 -1.69
C GLN A 107 -11.59 0.74 -0.65
N VAL A 108 -10.31 1.01 -0.94
CA VAL A 108 -9.43 1.73 -0.01
C VAL A 108 -9.87 3.17 0.10
N GLY A 109 -10.22 3.83 -1.01
CA GLY A 109 -10.75 5.20 -0.99
C GLY A 109 -12.00 5.33 -0.11
N ALA A 110 -12.96 4.40 -0.28
CA ALA A 110 -14.17 4.39 0.55
C ALA A 110 -13.87 4.17 2.04
N VAL A 111 -12.90 3.31 2.39
CA VAL A 111 -12.51 3.08 3.80
C VAL A 111 -11.80 4.31 4.38
N VAL A 112 -10.86 4.91 3.65
CA VAL A 112 -10.09 6.07 4.14
C VAL A 112 -10.99 7.28 4.35
N GLN A 113 -12.04 7.47 3.53
CA GLN A 113 -13.04 8.52 3.76
C GLN A 113 -13.76 8.41 5.12
N ASN A 114 -13.89 7.20 5.66
CA ASN A 114 -14.50 6.94 6.97
C ASN A 114 -13.49 7.04 8.13
N TRP A 115 -12.24 7.49 7.89
CA TRP A 115 -11.20 7.58 8.91
C TRP A 115 -11.65 8.27 10.19
N LYS A 116 -12.34 9.40 10.08
CA LYS A 116 -12.79 10.17 11.25
C LYS A 116 -13.66 9.33 12.19
N GLN A 117 -14.57 8.54 11.62
CA GLN A 117 -15.43 7.64 12.39
C GLN A 117 -14.60 6.54 13.08
N TYR A 118 -13.65 5.93 12.36
CA TYR A 118 -12.77 4.91 12.96
C TYR A 118 -11.90 5.47 14.09
N ALA A 119 -11.36 6.67 13.89
CA ALA A 119 -10.53 7.35 14.88
C ALA A 119 -11.33 7.76 16.13
N GLU A 120 -12.60 8.12 15.97
CA GLU A 120 -13.52 8.37 17.09
C GLU A 120 -13.81 7.09 17.88
N GLN A 121 -14.13 5.99 17.20
CA GLN A 121 -14.40 4.69 17.83
C GLN A 121 -13.18 4.12 18.54
N ALA A 122 -11.98 4.37 18.03
CA ALA A 122 -10.72 3.93 18.61
C ALA A 122 -10.14 4.93 19.63
N GLU A 123 -10.90 5.97 20.02
CA GLU A 123 -10.50 6.99 21.01
C GLU A 123 -9.18 7.72 20.68
N VAL A 124 -8.85 7.82 19.39
CA VAL A 124 -7.66 8.53 18.90
C VAL A 124 -7.76 10.00 19.28
N SER A 125 -6.64 10.62 19.69
CA SER A 125 -6.60 12.03 20.08
C SER A 125 -7.07 12.96 18.95
N VAL A 126 -7.72 14.08 19.30
CA VAL A 126 -8.19 15.07 18.32
C VAL A 126 -7.06 15.59 17.44
N ALA A 127 -5.85 15.74 17.98
CA ALA A 127 -4.67 16.15 17.23
C ALA A 127 -4.30 15.15 16.12
N SER A 128 -4.45 13.85 16.37
CA SER A 128 -4.15 12.78 15.41
C SER A 128 -5.28 12.53 14.40
N ARG A 129 -6.52 12.95 14.70
CA ARG A 129 -7.68 12.77 13.79
C ARG A 129 -7.52 13.56 12.48
N GLY A 130 -6.90 14.74 12.52
CA GLY A 130 -6.70 15.61 11.36
C GLY A 130 -5.52 15.26 10.44
N LEU A 131 -4.80 14.15 10.69
CA LEU A 131 -3.62 13.78 9.89
C LEU A 131 -3.95 13.46 8.42
N PHE A 132 -5.08 12.80 8.18
CA PHE A 132 -5.49 12.37 6.84
C PHE A 132 -6.35 13.41 6.10
N GLU A 133 -6.89 14.41 6.80
CA GLU A 133 -7.69 15.50 6.19
C GLU A 133 -6.84 16.44 5.31
N ARG A 134 -5.51 16.40 5.46
CA ARG A 134 -4.57 17.27 4.74
C ARG A 134 -4.19 16.75 3.35
N PHE A 135 -4.53 15.50 3.03
CA PHE A 135 -4.08 14.83 1.81
C PHE A 135 -5.22 14.02 1.19
N PRO A 136 -6.21 14.68 0.56
CA PRO A 136 -7.30 13.98 -0.10
C PRO A 136 -6.74 13.13 -1.24
N VAL A 137 -7.14 11.85 -1.26
CA VAL A 137 -6.89 10.94 -2.37
C VAL A 137 -7.81 11.38 -3.52
N SER A 138 -7.31 12.27 -4.38
CA SER A 138 -7.99 12.74 -5.60
C SER A 138 -7.50 12.00 -6.84
#